data_AF-A0A538CF97-F1
#
_entry.id   AF-A0A538CF97-F1
#
_cell.length_a   1.000
_cell.length_b   1.000
_cell.length_c   1.000
_cell.angle_alpha   90.00
_cell.angle_beta   90.00
_cell.angle_gamma   90.00
#
_symmetry.space_group_name_H-M   'P 1'
#
loop_
_entity.id
_entity.type
_entity.pdbx_description
1 polymer ?
#
loop_
_entity_poly.entity_id
_entity_poly.type
_entity_poly.pdbx_seq_one_letter_code
_entity_poly.pdbx_strand_id
1 'polypeptide(L)'
;MGAAKRMAAVPKGAPAPVPVATVVVPDVTGQAFVFAKGTLEDTGLAWKVVGTVHGYAANKVGKQTPVAGTKLKDTGAPTITVTLERTSYPEKGEPEDVSPYIGTSVQPIEVKPVVAAPAPTPAGAPKVTKAAPPALRRSRRSE
;
A
#
# COMPACT_ATOMS: atom_id res chain seq x y z
N MET A 1 -10.11 13.11 69.62
CA MET A 1 -9.02 13.30 68.63
C MET A 1 -9.24 12.31 67.50
N GLY A 2 -9.60 12.79 66.30
CA GLY A 2 -9.76 11.96 65.11
C GLY A 2 -8.44 11.86 64.34
N ALA A 3 -8.08 10.66 63.88
CA ALA A 3 -6.99 10.46 62.93
C ALA A 3 -7.57 9.73 61.72
N ALA A 4 -8.08 10.51 60.76
CA ALA A 4 -8.45 10.02 59.45
C ALA A 4 -7.18 9.57 58.72
N LYS A 5 -7.17 8.29 58.34
CA LYS A 5 -6.21 7.65 57.44
C LYS A 5 -6.14 8.49 56.16
N ARG A 6 -5.06 9.24 55.95
CA ARG A 6 -4.85 9.98 54.71
C ARG A 6 -4.57 8.98 53.60
N MET A 7 -5.49 8.92 52.64
CA MET A 7 -5.30 8.30 51.34
C MET A 7 -4.08 8.93 50.66
N ALA A 8 -3.20 8.09 50.11
CA ALA A 8 -2.10 8.55 49.28
C ALA A 8 -2.66 9.24 48.03
N ALA A 9 -2.63 10.57 48.04
CA ALA A 9 -2.93 11.37 46.87
C ALA A 9 -1.85 11.10 45.81
N VAL A 10 -2.25 10.50 44.70
CA VAL A 10 -1.45 10.46 43.47
C VAL A 10 -1.13 11.92 43.10
N PRO A 11 0.14 12.32 42.86
CA PRO A 11 0.43 13.69 42.48
C PRO A 11 -0.27 14.03 41.17
N LYS A 12 -1.24 14.95 41.26
CA LYS A 12 -1.96 15.57 40.15
C LYS A 12 -1.01 16.53 39.42
N GLY A 13 -0.08 15.97 38.65
CA GLY A 13 0.97 16.76 38.00
C GLY A 13 1.75 16.04 36.90
N ALA A 14 1.42 14.80 36.54
CA ALA A 14 1.88 14.26 35.26
C ALA A 14 0.94 14.80 34.17
N PRO A 15 1.44 15.54 33.16
CA PRO A 15 0.64 15.80 31.97
C PRO A 15 0.18 14.45 31.43
N ALA A 16 -1.12 14.32 31.12
CA ALA A 16 -1.63 13.16 30.42
C ALA A 16 -0.76 12.93 29.19
N PRO A 17 -0.45 11.67 28.81
CA PRO A 17 0.30 11.40 27.58
C PRO A 17 -0.41 12.13 26.46
N VAL A 18 0.28 13.09 25.83
CA VAL A 18 -0.22 13.68 24.58
C VAL A 18 -0.46 12.50 23.64
N PRO A 19 -1.67 12.29 23.11
CA PRO A 19 -1.87 11.23 22.14
C PRO A 19 -0.91 11.52 21.00
N VAL A 20 0.05 10.61 20.77
CA VAL A 20 0.87 10.67 19.57
C VAL A 20 -0.09 10.67 18.40
N ALA A 21 -0.10 11.74 17.61
CA ALA A 21 -0.90 11.79 16.39
C ALA A 21 -0.47 10.62 15.51
N THR A 22 -1.44 9.84 15.04
CA THR A 22 -1.21 8.64 14.24
C THR A 22 -2.00 8.75 12.96
N VAL A 23 -1.38 8.41 11.84
CA VAL A 23 -2.02 8.34 10.52
C VAL A 23 -2.05 6.89 10.05
N VAL A 24 -3.15 6.48 9.43
CA VAL A 24 -3.29 5.13 8.87
C VAL A 24 -3.01 5.19 7.38
N VAL A 25 -2.20 4.28 6.87
CA VAL A 25 -1.93 4.18 5.43
C VAL A 25 -3.18 3.67 4.71
N PRO A 26 -3.76 4.43 3.76
CA PRO A 26 -4.90 3.98 2.98
C PRO A 26 -4.49 2.85 2.01
N ASP A 27 -5.45 2.01 1.60
CA ASP A 27 -5.24 1.07 0.50
C ASP A 27 -5.46 1.79 -0.83
N VAL A 28 -4.40 1.94 -1.62
CA VAL A 28 -4.47 2.50 -2.97
C VAL A 28 -4.09 1.49 -4.05
N THR A 29 -3.91 0.22 -3.67
CA THR A 29 -3.57 -0.84 -4.63
C THR A 29 -4.70 -1.09 -5.62
N GLY A 30 -4.35 -1.32 -6.90
CA GLY A 30 -5.30 -1.50 -8.00
C GLY A 30 -5.99 -0.22 -8.50
N GLN A 31 -5.84 0.91 -7.79
CA GLN A 31 -6.39 2.20 -8.21
C GLN A 31 -5.54 2.85 -9.31
N ALA A 32 -6.17 3.70 -10.13
CA ALA A 32 -5.42 4.53 -11.07
C ALA A 32 -4.60 5.58 -10.29
N PHE A 33 -3.41 5.87 -10.79
CA PHE A 33 -2.40 6.65 -10.08
C PHE A 33 -2.89 8.05 -9.66
N VAL A 34 -3.74 8.69 -10.47
CA VAL A 34 -4.36 9.99 -10.13
C VAL A 34 -5.22 9.96 -8.88
N PHE A 35 -5.96 8.87 -8.66
CA PHE A 35 -6.78 8.72 -7.46
C PHE A 35 -5.92 8.36 -6.26
N ALA A 36 -4.95 7.47 -6.46
CA ALA A 36 -4.01 7.06 -5.41
C ALA A 36 -3.25 8.27 -4.84
N LYS A 37 -2.70 9.13 -5.70
CA LYS A 37 -2.05 10.38 -5.30
C LYS A 37 -2.99 11.25 -4.46
N GLY A 38 -4.20 11.53 -4.96
CA GLY A 38 -5.17 12.36 -4.25
C GLY A 38 -5.55 11.81 -2.89
N THR A 39 -5.72 10.49 -2.76
CA THR A 39 -6.01 9.84 -1.47
C THR A 39 -4.82 9.93 -0.49
N LEU A 40 -3.60 9.75 -0.98
CA LEU A 40 -2.40 9.90 -0.14
C LEU A 40 -2.25 11.34 0.34
N GLU A 41 -2.46 12.33 -0.54
CA GLU A 41 -2.41 13.75 -0.18
C GLU A 41 -3.52 14.17 0.79
N ASP A 42 -4.75 13.67 0.61
CA ASP A 42 -5.89 13.92 1.51
C ASP A 42 -5.64 13.38 2.94
N THR A 43 -4.94 12.25 3.03
CA THR A 43 -4.51 11.67 4.32
C THR A 43 -3.27 12.34 4.91
N GLY A 44 -2.73 13.37 4.25
CA GLY A 44 -1.52 14.07 4.68
C GLY A 44 -0.25 13.22 4.52
N LEU A 45 -0.26 12.24 3.61
CA LEU A 45 0.89 11.39 3.32
C LEU A 45 1.61 11.88 2.07
N ALA A 46 2.94 11.98 2.15
CA ALA A 46 3.76 12.16 0.94
C ALA A 46 3.85 10.81 0.20
N TRP A 47 4.15 10.86 -1.09
CA TRP A 47 4.25 9.68 -1.93
C TRP A 47 5.42 9.78 -2.92
N LYS A 48 5.91 8.63 -3.36
CA LYS A 48 6.97 8.50 -4.36
C LYS A 48 6.75 7.27 -5.21
N VAL A 49 6.88 7.43 -6.52
CA VAL A 49 6.89 6.33 -7.48
C VAL A 49 8.28 5.70 -7.51
N VAL A 50 8.32 4.38 -7.48
CA VAL A 50 9.54 3.58 -7.62
C VAL A 50 9.31 2.43 -8.57
N GLY A 51 10.36 2.05 -9.31
CA GLY A 51 10.33 0.95 -10.27
C GLY A 51 10.56 1.44 -11.70
N THR A 52 10.21 0.58 -12.65
CA THR A 52 10.42 0.82 -14.09
C THR A 52 9.27 1.56 -14.78
N VAL A 53 8.12 1.68 -14.11
CA VAL A 53 6.93 2.35 -14.63
C VAL A 53 6.81 3.69 -13.93
N HIS A 54 6.72 4.75 -14.74
CA HIS A 54 6.62 6.11 -14.25
C HIS A 54 5.18 6.50 -13.87
N GLY A 55 5.07 7.56 -13.09
CA GLY A 55 3.85 8.18 -12.56
C GLY A 55 2.91 8.79 -13.59
N TYR A 56 2.49 8.04 -14.60
CA TYR A 56 1.46 8.48 -15.52
C TYR A 56 0.06 8.26 -14.94
N ALA A 57 -0.83 9.21 -15.20
CA ALA A 57 -2.22 9.16 -14.74
C ALA A 57 -2.98 7.88 -15.13
N ALA A 58 -2.65 7.31 -16.28
CA ALA A 58 -3.25 6.10 -16.84
C ALA A 58 -2.76 4.80 -16.16
N ASN A 59 -1.62 4.86 -15.45
CA ASN A 59 -1.03 3.71 -14.80
C ASN A 59 -1.76 3.40 -13.49
N LYS A 60 -1.67 2.15 -13.05
CA LYS A 60 -2.29 1.68 -11.81
C LYS A 60 -1.24 1.39 -10.76
N VAL A 61 -1.61 1.51 -9.49
CA VAL A 61 -0.75 1.09 -8.39
C VAL A 61 -0.77 -0.44 -8.30
N GLY A 62 0.36 -1.08 -8.61
CA GLY A 62 0.52 -2.53 -8.40
C GLY A 62 0.87 -2.85 -6.96
N LYS A 63 1.68 -2.00 -6.32
CA LYS A 63 2.13 -2.21 -4.94
C LYS A 63 2.32 -0.88 -4.22
N GLN A 64 2.10 -0.88 -2.91
CA GLN A 64 2.48 0.21 -2.02
C GLN A 64 3.32 -0.28 -0.85
N THR A 65 4.10 0.61 -0.26
CA THR A 65 4.89 0.37 0.95
C THR A 65 4.96 1.66 1.75
N PRO A 66 4.56 1.67 3.03
CA PRO A 66 4.02 0.57 3.85
C PRO A 66 2.71 -0.03 3.34
N VAL A 67 2.37 -1.23 3.83
CA VAL A 67 1.10 -1.89 3.48
C VAL A 67 -0.10 -1.09 3.99
N ALA A 68 -1.23 -1.21 3.31
CA ALA A 68 -2.47 -0.60 3.74
C ALA A 68 -2.82 -1.01 5.18
N GLY A 69 -3.43 -0.09 5.94
CA GLY A 69 -3.79 -0.30 7.34
C GLY A 69 -2.62 -0.15 8.32
N THR A 70 -1.39 0.07 7.85
CA THR A 70 -0.25 0.35 8.73
C THR A 70 -0.49 1.65 9.48
N LYS A 71 -0.38 1.63 10.81
CA LYS A 71 -0.40 2.84 11.64
C LYS A 71 0.99 3.44 11.70
N LEU A 72 1.10 4.65 11.17
CA LEU A 72 2.30 5.45 11.20
C LEU A 72 2.14 6.56 12.23
N LYS A 73 3.25 6.91 12.88
CA LYS A 73 3.32 8.15 13.64
C LYS A 73 3.15 9.28 12.64
N ASP A 74 2.26 10.20 12.97
CA ASP A 74 2.10 11.41 12.18
C ASP A 74 3.36 12.27 12.37
N THR A 75 4.24 12.21 11.37
CA THR A 75 5.45 13.02 11.27
C THR A 75 5.22 14.23 10.35
N GLY A 76 3.96 14.56 10.05
CA GLY A 76 3.54 15.65 9.17
C GLY A 76 3.25 15.18 7.74
N ALA A 77 4.18 14.46 7.10
CA ALA A 77 3.96 13.88 5.78
C ALA A 77 4.78 12.60 5.55
N PRO A 78 4.48 11.48 6.23
CA PRO A 78 5.19 10.23 6.02
C PRO A 78 5.21 9.83 4.53
N THR A 79 6.39 9.48 4.00
CA THR A 79 6.53 9.17 2.57
C THR A 79 6.18 7.71 2.26
N ILE A 80 5.12 7.50 1.50
CA ILE A 80 4.67 6.19 1.00
C ILE A 80 5.30 5.94 -0.37
N THR A 81 5.89 4.77 -0.57
CA THR A 81 6.39 4.35 -1.88
C THR A 81 5.36 3.54 -2.61
N VAL A 82 5.14 3.84 -3.89
CA VAL A 82 4.22 3.12 -4.77
C VAL A 82 4.97 2.60 -5.98
N THR A 83 4.69 1.36 -6.36
CA THR A 83 5.15 0.75 -7.61
C THR A 83 3.97 0.67 -8.55
N LEU A 84 4.18 1.16 -9.77
CA LEU A 84 3.12 1.25 -10.76
C LEU A 84 3.19 0.10 -11.76
N GLU A 85 2.04 -0.20 -12.33
CA GLU A 85 1.84 -1.15 -13.40
C GLU A 85 1.24 -0.42 -14.60
N ARG A 86 1.83 -0.67 -15.77
CA ARG A 86 1.37 -0.07 -17.00
C ARG A 86 0.06 -0.71 -17.43
N THR A 87 -0.89 0.12 -17.85
CA THR A 87 -2.18 -0.35 -18.35
C THR A 87 -2.22 -0.35 -19.87
N SER A 88 -3.35 -0.79 -20.45
CA SER A 88 -3.58 -0.71 -21.89
C SER A 88 -3.89 0.71 -22.38
N TYR A 89 -4.00 1.69 -21.49
CA TYR A 89 -4.29 3.07 -21.84
C TYR A 89 -3.00 3.82 -22.19
N PRO A 90 -3.04 4.75 -23.17
CA PRO A 90 -1.87 5.54 -23.53
C PRO A 90 -1.44 6.44 -22.38
N GLU A 91 -0.15 6.40 -22.06
CA GLU A 91 0.54 7.30 -21.14
C GLU A 91 0.60 8.70 -21.78
N LYS A 92 -0.34 9.58 -21.41
CA LYS A 92 -0.39 10.98 -21.88
C LYS A 92 0.01 11.92 -20.76
N GLY A 93 0.76 12.97 -21.11
CA GLY A 93 1.22 14.00 -20.18
C GLY A 93 2.64 13.74 -19.67
N GLU A 94 3.02 14.47 -18.63
CA GLU A 94 4.31 14.32 -17.96
C GLU A 94 4.20 13.30 -16.82
N PRO A 95 5.21 12.45 -16.62
CA PRO A 95 5.24 11.54 -15.48
C PRO A 95 5.45 12.30 -14.17
N GLU A 96 4.63 12.01 -13.16
CA GLU A 96 4.77 12.55 -11.82
C GLU A 96 5.30 11.48 -10.87
N ASP A 97 6.61 11.41 -10.70
CA ASP A 97 7.24 10.36 -9.89
C ASP A 97 7.39 10.73 -8.39
N VAL A 98 7.12 11.98 -8.01
CA VAL A 98 7.28 12.47 -6.62
C VAL A 98 6.16 13.41 -6.22
N SER A 99 5.75 13.37 -4.95
CA SER A 99 4.85 14.38 -4.41
C SER A 99 5.47 15.77 -4.41
N PRO A 100 4.63 16.81 -4.58
CA PRO A 100 5.03 18.19 -4.31
C PRO A 100 5.21 18.49 -2.80
N TYR A 101 4.69 17.64 -1.92
CA TYR A 101 4.88 17.76 -0.47
C TYR A 101 6.24 17.21 -0.02
N ILE A 102 6.95 17.96 0.82
CA ILE A 102 8.21 17.53 1.44
C ILE A 102 7.89 16.37 2.41
N GLY A 103 8.23 15.15 2.00
CA GLY A 103 8.00 13.97 2.80
C GLY A 103 8.94 13.83 4.00
N THR A 104 8.42 13.35 5.12
CA THR A 104 9.17 12.97 6.32
C THR A 104 9.33 11.44 6.42
N SER A 105 10.32 11.00 7.19
CA SER A 105 10.61 9.56 7.36
C SER A 105 9.47 8.83 8.07
N VAL A 106 9.06 7.70 7.50
CA VAL A 106 8.01 6.83 8.03
C VAL A 106 8.44 6.21 9.37
N GLN A 107 7.61 6.39 10.41
CA GLN A 107 7.83 5.78 11.74
C GLN A 107 6.64 4.90 12.12
N PRO A 108 6.70 3.57 11.90
CA PRO A 108 5.62 2.65 12.30
C PRO A 108 5.55 2.53 13.83
N ILE A 109 4.34 2.60 14.38
CA ILE A 109 4.11 2.61 15.84
C ILE A 109 4.02 1.17 16.39
N GLU A 110 3.84 0.18 15.52
CA GLU A 110 3.71 -1.23 15.90
C GLU A 110 4.54 -2.09 14.94
N VAL A 111 5.70 -2.56 15.41
CA VAL A 111 6.54 -3.51 14.67
C VAL A 111 6.07 -4.93 14.98
N LYS A 112 4.89 -5.31 14.49
CA LYS A 112 4.64 -6.74 14.26
C LYS A 112 5.13 -7.00 12.84
N PRO A 113 6.17 -7.82 12.63
CA PRO A 113 6.54 -8.23 11.28
C PRO A 113 5.38 -9.06 10.77
N VAL A 114 4.44 -8.41 10.08
CA VAL A 114 3.60 -9.11 9.11
C VAL A 114 4.59 -9.51 8.03
N VAL A 115 5.08 -10.74 8.18
CA VAL A 115 5.48 -11.57 7.04
C VAL A 115 4.40 -11.29 6.00
N ALA A 116 4.76 -10.68 4.88
CA ALA A 116 3.86 -10.49 3.77
C ALA A 116 3.18 -11.84 3.56
N ALA A 117 1.89 -11.93 3.90
CA ALA A 117 1.11 -13.08 3.54
C ALA A 117 1.33 -13.21 2.02
N PRO A 118 1.77 -14.37 1.51
CA PRO A 118 1.93 -14.55 0.08
C PRO A 118 0.63 -14.07 -0.55
N ALA A 119 0.75 -13.14 -1.50
CA ALA A 119 -0.38 -12.61 -2.26
C ALA A 119 -1.30 -13.79 -2.59
N PRO A 120 -2.64 -13.65 -2.45
CA PRO A 120 -3.53 -14.70 -2.93
C PRO A 120 -3.17 -14.94 -4.38
N THR A 121 -2.63 -16.12 -4.67
CA THR A 121 -2.45 -16.62 -6.03
C THR A 121 -3.76 -16.32 -6.76
N PRO A 122 -3.77 -15.56 -7.86
CA PRO A 122 -5.01 -15.32 -8.58
C PRO A 122 -5.55 -16.67 -9.03
N ALA A 123 -6.59 -17.14 -8.35
CA ALA A 123 -7.43 -18.22 -8.81
C ALA A 123 -8.12 -17.71 -10.08
N GLY A 124 -7.72 -18.24 -11.23
CA GLY A 124 -8.49 -18.16 -12.47
C GLY A 124 -7.97 -17.21 -13.54
N ALA A 125 -6.76 -17.43 -14.04
CA ALA A 125 -6.51 -17.18 -15.46
C ALA A 125 -6.89 -18.46 -16.23
N PRO A 126 -7.91 -18.47 -17.12
CA PRO A 126 -8.11 -19.60 -18.00
C PRO A 126 -6.90 -19.69 -18.94
N LYS A 127 -6.11 -20.73 -18.72
CA LYS A 127 -4.97 -21.12 -19.54
C LYS A 127 -5.49 -21.46 -20.94
N VAL A 128 -5.39 -20.52 -21.88
CA VAL A 128 -5.57 -20.81 -23.30
C VAL A 128 -4.39 -21.68 -23.72
N THR A 129 -4.59 -22.99 -23.66
CA THR A 129 -3.64 -23.98 -24.17
C THR A 129 -3.58 -23.86 -25.68
N LYS A 130 -2.46 -23.34 -26.19
CA LYS A 130 -2.01 -23.59 -27.57
C LYS A 130 -1.97 -25.10 -27.79
N ALA A 131 -2.93 -25.65 -28.51
CA ALA A 131 -2.83 -26.98 -29.08
C ALA A 131 -2.18 -26.86 -30.47
N ALA A 132 -0.93 -27.32 -30.57
CA ALA A 132 -0.27 -27.61 -31.84
C ALA A 132 -0.86 -28.90 -32.45
N PRO A 133 -0.81 -29.08 -33.78
CA PRO A 133 -1.59 -30.11 -34.47
C PRO A 133 -0.90 -31.47 -34.41
N PRO A 134 -1.63 -32.59 -34.23
CA PRO A 134 -1.03 -33.90 -34.44
C PRO A 134 -1.18 -34.31 -35.91
N ALA A 135 -0.06 -34.34 -36.62
CA ALA A 135 0.12 -35.19 -37.78
C ALA A 135 0.62 -36.55 -37.30
N LEU A 136 -0.14 -37.65 -37.50
CA LEU A 136 0.45 -38.96 -37.78
C LEU A 136 -0.57 -39.96 -38.37
N ARG A 137 -0.47 -40.13 -39.68
CA ARG A 137 -0.33 -41.41 -40.42
C ARG A 137 -0.97 -42.71 -39.85
N ARG A 138 -1.82 -43.29 -40.71
CA ARG A 138 -1.87 -44.69 -41.19
C ARG A 138 -2.20 -45.81 -40.19
N SER A 139 -3.34 -46.49 -40.41
CA SER A 139 -3.43 -47.84 -41.03
C SER A 139 -4.57 -48.74 -40.50
N ARG A 140 -5.42 -49.24 -41.42
CA ARG A 140 -6.19 -50.52 -41.43
C ARG A 140 -7.28 -50.63 -40.32
N ARG A 141 -8.43 -51.29 -40.46
CA ARG A 141 -8.86 -52.50 -41.18
C ARG A 141 -10.40 -52.57 -41.08
N SER A 142 -11.03 -53.12 -42.13
CA SER A 142 -12.31 -53.87 -42.24
C SER A 142 -13.45 -53.64 -41.24
N GLU A 143 -14.66 -53.38 -41.75
CA GLU A 143 -15.74 -54.38 -41.95
C GLU A 143 -16.76 -53.86 -42.96
#